data_AF-G0WCB0-F1
#
_entry.id   AF-G0WCB0-F1
#
_cell.length_a   1.000
_cell.length_b   1.000
_cell.length_c   1.000
_cell.angle_alpha   90.00
_cell.angle_beta   90.00
_cell.angle_gamma   90.00
#
_symmetry.space_group_name_H-M   'P 1'
#
loop_
_entity.id
_entity.type
_entity.pdbx_description
1 polymer ?
#
loop_
_entity_poly.entity_id
_entity_poly.type
_entity_poly.pdbx_seq_one_letter_code
_entity_poly.pdbx_strand_id
1 'polypeptide(L)'
;MVSIQTNMADAQDRQSIHFNEHHRVTNFKVGDSVLVHKDAYNNKPFTKFHHLWYGPFKIIETLGDQTYRLNSQLGNRRTNTFHVRRLKLYNHRQDNAYNVPHTDYKNKLHLIERVVRIFRNSTCEVQWSNAETWDTSIIPLHIIFNSEYRHLLDPYYNPSTQEITVTSS
;
A
#
# COMPACT_ATOMS: atom_id res chain seq x y z
N MET A 1 32.98 29.45 -36.25
CA MET A 1 33.06 28.04 -35.82
C MET A 1 33.00 28.01 -34.31
N VAL A 2 31.99 27.35 -33.74
CA VAL A 2 31.89 27.14 -32.29
C VAL A 2 32.94 26.08 -31.90
N SER A 3 33.74 26.33 -30.86
CA SER A 3 34.83 25.44 -30.46
C SER A 3 34.28 24.25 -29.66
N ILE A 4 35.01 23.13 -29.63
CA ILE A 4 34.60 21.95 -28.85
C ILE A 4 34.45 22.31 -27.35
N GLN A 5 35.32 23.20 -26.85
CA GLN A 5 35.30 23.64 -25.46
C GLN A 5 34.02 24.42 -25.13
N THR A 6 33.55 25.31 -26.01
CA THR A 6 32.30 26.06 -25.79
C THR A 6 31.09 25.13 -25.81
N ASN A 7 31.08 24.14 -26.71
CA ASN A 7 30.01 23.14 -26.73
C ASN A 7 29.98 22.27 -25.46
N MET A 8 31.15 21.91 -24.93
CA MET A 8 31.25 21.16 -23.67
C MET A 8 30.76 21.98 -22.48
N ALA A 9 31.14 23.25 -22.40
CA ALA A 9 30.69 24.16 -21.34
C ALA A 9 29.17 24.35 -21.37
N ASP A 10 28.61 24.66 -22.54
CA ASP A 10 27.16 24.81 -22.72
C ASP A 10 26.39 23.53 -22.36
N ALA A 11 26.95 22.36 -22.67
CA ALA A 11 26.35 21.08 -22.31
C ALA A 11 26.37 20.84 -20.78
N GLN A 12 27.47 21.19 -20.10
CA GLN A 12 27.59 21.10 -18.64
C GLN A 12 26.61 22.04 -17.93
N ASP A 13 26.44 23.26 -18.44
CA ASP A 13 25.50 24.24 -17.89
C ASP A 13 24.05 23.75 -18.01
N ARG A 14 23.67 23.22 -19.18
CA ARG A 14 22.33 22.63 -19.36
C ARG A 14 22.08 21.46 -18.42
N GLN A 15 23.08 20.60 -18.21
CA GLN A 15 22.98 19.46 -17.28
C GLN A 15 22.83 19.92 -15.84
N SER A 16 23.60 20.93 -15.40
CA SER A 16 23.55 21.43 -14.03
C SER A 16 22.23 22.12 -13.72
N ILE A 17 21.72 22.95 -14.64
CA ILE A 17 20.41 23.60 -14.52
C ILE A 17 19.31 22.55 -14.36
N HIS A 18 19.24 21.59 -15.29
CA HIS A 18 18.21 20.55 -15.26
C HIS A 18 18.28 19.67 -14.00
N PHE A 19 19.50 19.37 -13.51
CA PHE A 19 19.67 18.63 -12.26
C PHE A 19 19.18 19.44 -11.06
N ASN A 20 19.60 20.69 -10.95
CA ASN A 20 19.28 21.57 -9.83
C ASN A 20 17.78 21.86 -9.73
N GLU A 21 17.09 22.03 -10.87
CA GLU A 21 15.63 22.22 -10.92
C GLU A 21 14.84 21.11 -10.20
N HIS A 22 15.32 19.87 -10.29
CA HIS A 22 14.64 18.70 -9.72
C HIS A 22 15.27 18.24 -8.39
N HIS A 23 16.39 18.84 -7.99
CA HIS A 23 17.12 18.44 -6.80
C HIS A 23 16.46 19.03 -5.55
N ARG A 24 16.02 18.16 -4.64
CA ARG A 24 15.48 18.56 -3.33
C ARG A 24 16.51 18.25 -2.25
N VAL A 25 16.94 19.29 -1.53
CA VAL A 25 17.78 19.12 -0.35
C VAL A 25 16.97 18.39 0.72
N THR A 26 17.40 17.18 1.06
CA THR A 26 16.78 16.36 2.09
C THR A 26 17.84 16.06 3.13
N ASN A 27 17.64 16.51 4.36
CA ASN A 27 18.61 16.30 5.43
C ASN A 27 18.03 15.31 6.45
N PHE A 28 18.84 14.34 6.85
CA PHE A 28 18.48 13.37 7.87
C PHE A 28 19.37 13.57 9.11
N LYS A 29 18.88 13.14 10.27
CA LYS A 29 19.64 13.18 11.53
C LYS A 29 20.07 11.78 11.93
N VAL A 30 21.16 11.71 12.68
CA VAL A 30 21.56 10.47 13.34
C VAL A 30 20.43 10.00 14.26
N GLY A 31 20.08 8.72 14.17
CA GLY A 31 18.94 8.13 14.89
C GLY A 31 17.63 8.06 14.10
N ASP A 32 17.47 8.81 13.01
CA ASP A 32 16.28 8.71 12.16
C ASP A 32 16.15 7.31 11.57
N SER A 33 14.90 6.83 11.50
CA SER A 33 14.57 5.60 10.79
C SER A 33 14.31 5.93 9.33
N VAL A 34 15.04 5.27 8.43
CA VAL A 34 14.98 5.49 6.99
C VAL A 34 14.82 4.19 6.23
N LEU A 35 14.28 4.31 5.02
CA LEU A 35 14.19 3.27 4.03
C LEU A 35 15.28 3.45 2.98
N VAL A 36 15.82 2.35 2.47
CA VAL A 36 16.83 2.32 1.40
C VAL A 36 16.19 1.88 0.10
N HIS A 37 16.49 2.60 -0.98
CA HIS A 37 16.02 2.27 -2.32
C HIS A 37 16.60 0.94 -2.80
N LYS A 38 15.79 0.15 -3.50
CA LYS A 38 16.14 -1.17 -4.03
C LYS A 38 17.52 -1.21 -4.70
N ASP A 39 17.79 -0.32 -5.66
CA ASP A 39 19.06 -0.39 -6.41
C ASP A 39 20.31 -0.23 -5.54
N ALA A 40 20.20 0.46 -4.40
CA ALA A 40 21.31 0.56 -3.45
C ALA A 40 21.32 -0.63 -2.48
N TYR A 41 20.15 -1.19 -2.18
CA TYR A 41 20.00 -2.33 -1.30
C TYR A 41 20.43 -3.65 -1.96
N ASN A 42 20.01 -3.92 -3.21
CA ASN A 42 20.37 -5.11 -3.96
C ASN A 42 20.34 -4.90 -5.50
N ASN A 43 21.08 -5.75 -6.20
CA ASN A 43 21.18 -5.73 -7.67
C ASN A 43 20.21 -6.71 -8.35
N LYS A 44 19.13 -7.12 -7.68
CA LYS A 44 18.17 -8.06 -8.29
C LYS A 44 17.37 -7.36 -9.39
N PRO A 45 16.99 -8.04 -10.49
CA PRO A 45 16.12 -7.45 -11.50
C PRO A 45 14.77 -7.03 -10.91
N PHE A 46 14.11 -6.06 -11.54
CA PHE A 46 12.75 -5.68 -11.16
C PHE A 46 11.78 -6.77 -11.58
N THR A 47 11.15 -7.41 -10.61
CA THR A 47 10.03 -8.33 -10.83
C THR A 47 8.72 -7.68 -10.39
N LYS A 48 7.59 -8.16 -10.93
CA LYS A 48 6.26 -7.66 -10.55
C LYS A 48 6.07 -7.79 -9.03
N PHE A 49 5.48 -6.76 -8.41
CA PHE A 49 5.18 -6.67 -6.96
C PHE A 49 6.37 -6.66 -5.99
N HIS A 50 7.58 -6.38 -6.46
CA HIS A 50 8.73 -6.27 -5.58
C HIS A 50 8.77 -4.92 -4.83
N HIS A 51 9.20 -4.92 -3.56
CA HIS A 51 9.35 -3.71 -2.77
C HIS A 51 10.42 -2.76 -3.35
N LEU A 52 10.07 -1.49 -3.53
CA LEU A 52 11.02 -0.47 -4.00
C LEU A 52 11.92 0.05 -2.87
N TRP A 53 11.44 -0.02 -1.63
CA TRP A 53 12.06 0.55 -0.44
C TRP A 53 12.19 -0.52 0.65
N TYR A 54 13.36 -0.61 1.26
CA TYR A 54 13.71 -1.61 2.27
C TYR A 54 14.08 -0.98 3.60
N GLY A 55 13.88 -1.72 4.69
CA GLY A 55 14.09 -1.19 6.03
C GLY A 55 12.76 -0.83 6.68
N PRO A 56 12.76 -0.54 7.99
CA PRO A 56 13.48 0.61 8.52
C PRO A 56 14.89 0.31 8.98
N PHE A 57 15.82 1.19 8.64
CA PHE A 57 17.19 1.19 9.12
C PHE A 57 17.46 2.49 9.88
N LYS A 58 18.23 2.43 10.96
CA LYS A 58 18.62 3.63 11.70
C LYS A 58 19.89 4.22 11.12
N ILE A 59 19.95 5.55 11.01
CA ILE A 59 21.19 6.26 10.70
C ILE A 59 22.12 6.22 11.92
N ILE A 60 23.35 5.73 11.73
CA ILE A 60 24.38 5.66 12.78
C ILE A 60 25.25 6.92 12.76
N GLU A 61 25.64 7.38 11.57
CA GLU A 61 26.55 8.53 11.43
C GLU A 61 26.34 9.24 10.08
N THR A 62 26.77 10.49 10.04
CA THR A 62 26.86 11.33 8.85
C THR A 62 28.31 11.36 8.36
N LEU A 63 28.59 10.79 7.21
CA LEU A 63 29.94 10.75 6.61
C LEU A 63 30.25 12.00 5.77
N GLY A 64 29.21 12.72 5.36
CA GLY A 64 29.28 13.99 4.65
C GLY A 64 27.88 14.60 4.51
N ASP A 65 27.78 15.73 3.82
CA ASP A 65 26.53 16.49 3.69
C ASP A 65 25.37 15.65 3.10
N GLN A 66 25.69 14.76 2.15
CA GLN A 66 24.71 13.93 1.45
C GLN A 66 24.89 12.43 1.67
N THR A 67 25.78 12.00 2.56
CA THR A 67 26.15 10.58 2.69
C THR A 67 26.04 10.11 4.13
N TYR A 68 25.25 9.06 4.33
CA TYR A 68 24.88 8.55 5.65
C TYR A 68 25.24 7.08 5.79
N ARG A 69 25.71 6.65 6.96
CA ARG A 69 25.92 5.24 7.29
C ARG A 69 24.73 4.71 8.09
N LEU A 70 24.22 3.56 7.68
CA LEU A 70 23.05 2.92 8.29
C LEU A 70 23.44 1.70 9.11
N ASN A 71 22.63 1.41 10.12
CA ASN A 71 22.63 0.11 10.78
C ASN A 71 21.87 -0.90 9.93
N SER A 72 22.51 -1.42 8.89
CA SER A 72 21.94 -2.48 8.05
C SER A 72 22.72 -3.76 8.21
N GLN A 73 22.03 -4.89 8.35
CA GLN A 73 22.65 -6.22 8.33
C GLN A 73 22.89 -6.73 6.89
N LEU A 74 23.09 -5.82 5.93
CA LEU A 74 23.58 -6.17 4.61
C LEU A 74 24.97 -6.82 4.83
N GLY A 75 25.05 -8.13 4.65
CA GLY A 75 26.22 -8.92 5.06
C GLY A 75 27.55 -8.35 4.57
N ASN A 76 28.65 -8.72 5.24
CA ASN A 76 30.00 -8.13 5.20
C ASN A 76 30.60 -7.69 3.85
N ARG A 77 30.04 -8.07 2.71
CA ARG A 77 30.48 -7.64 1.37
C ARG A 77 29.87 -6.33 0.88
N ARG A 78 28.79 -5.81 1.48
CA ARG A 78 28.17 -4.54 1.05
C ARG A 78 28.50 -3.43 2.03
N THR A 79 28.77 -2.24 1.50
CA THR A 79 28.94 -1.04 2.31
C THR A 79 27.59 -0.60 2.86
N ASN A 80 27.58 -0.19 4.13
CA ASN A 80 26.38 0.33 4.79
C ASN A 80 26.21 1.85 4.62
N THR A 81 26.85 2.41 3.59
CA THR A 81 26.92 3.84 3.34
C THR A 81 26.09 4.18 2.11
N PHE A 82 25.18 5.14 2.25
CA PHE A 82 24.20 5.47 1.23
C PHE A 82 24.12 6.98 1.01
N HIS A 83 24.00 7.37 -0.25
CA HIS A 83 23.71 8.75 -0.64
C HIS A 83 22.25 9.10 -0.31
N VAL A 84 21.98 10.35 0.07
CA VAL A 84 20.68 10.88 0.47
C VAL A 84 19.57 10.54 -0.52
N ARG A 85 19.84 10.62 -1.83
CA ARG A 85 18.90 10.28 -2.92
C ARG A 85 18.40 8.82 -2.88
N ARG A 86 19.15 7.92 -2.26
CA ARG A 86 18.79 6.50 -2.09
C ARG A 86 18.07 6.24 -0.77
N LEU A 87 17.81 7.28 0.03
CA LEU A 87 17.16 7.20 1.33
C LEU A 87 15.79 7.88 1.30
N LYS A 88 14.89 7.39 2.14
CA LYS A 88 13.57 7.99 2.37
C LYS A 88 13.24 7.89 3.85
N LEU A 89 12.69 8.95 4.44
CA LEU A 89 12.27 8.91 5.84
C LEU A 89 11.20 7.81 6.06
N TYR A 90 11.37 7.01 7.10
CA TYR A 90 10.39 6.01 7.49
C TYR A 90 9.34 6.64 8.41
N ASN A 91 8.13 6.77 7.90
CA ASN A 91 6.98 7.15 8.71
C ASN A 91 6.40 5.89 9.36
N HIS A 92 6.53 5.79 10.68
CA HIS A 92 5.93 4.70 11.42
C HIS A 92 4.42 4.67 11.16
N ARG A 93 3.92 3.49 10.81
CA ARG A 93 2.47 3.28 10.70
C ARG A 93 1.88 3.49 12.09
N GLN A 94 0.97 4.44 12.23
CA GLN A 94 0.17 4.55 13.45
C GLN A 94 -0.61 3.25 13.61
N ASP A 95 -0.66 2.71 14.83
CA ASP A 95 -1.41 1.49 15.15
C ASP A 95 -2.91 1.78 15.17
N ASN A 96 -3.43 2.06 13.99
CA ASN A 96 -4.80 2.45 13.71
C ASN A 96 -5.55 1.28 13.09
N ALA A 97 -5.10 0.03 13.30
CA ALA A 97 -5.77 -1.16 12.78
C ALA A 97 -7.25 -1.22 13.20
N TYR A 98 -7.56 -0.65 14.38
CA TYR A 98 -8.91 -0.54 14.92
C TYR A 98 -9.67 0.71 14.48
N ASN A 99 -8.98 1.73 13.95
CA ASN A 99 -9.58 2.91 13.34
C ASN A 99 -9.93 2.61 11.87
N VAL A 100 -10.64 1.50 11.65
CA VAL A 100 -11.31 1.27 10.38
C VAL A 100 -12.34 2.39 10.26
N PRO A 101 -12.41 3.14 9.15
CA PRO A 101 -13.53 4.05 8.92
C PRO A 101 -14.80 3.27 9.20
N HIS A 102 -15.68 3.79 10.06
CA HIS A 102 -16.95 3.14 10.33
C HIS A 102 -17.59 2.88 8.98
N THR A 103 -17.61 1.62 8.56
CA THR A 103 -18.16 1.29 7.26
C THR A 103 -19.64 1.36 7.48
N ASP A 104 -20.22 2.50 7.14
CA ASP A 104 -21.64 2.73 7.26
C ASP A 104 -22.34 1.94 6.16
N TYR A 105 -22.41 0.62 6.37
CA TYR A 105 -23.08 -0.29 5.46
C TYR A 105 -24.53 0.15 5.29
N LYS A 106 -25.18 0.72 6.33
CA LYS A 106 -26.59 1.17 6.31
C LYS A 106 -26.90 2.05 5.10
N ASN A 107 -26.01 2.99 4.79
CA ASN A 107 -26.15 3.90 3.65
C ASN A 107 -26.02 3.23 2.28
N LYS A 108 -25.51 1.99 2.22
CA LYS A 108 -25.28 1.22 0.98
C LYS A 108 -26.13 -0.03 0.85
N LEU A 109 -26.97 -0.38 1.83
CA LEU A 109 -27.81 -1.59 1.75
C LEU A 109 -28.76 -1.54 0.53
N HIS A 110 -29.19 -0.35 0.10
CA HIS A 110 -30.02 -0.16 -1.09
C HIS A 110 -29.35 -0.58 -2.40
N LEU A 111 -28.03 -0.77 -2.40
CA LEU A 111 -27.27 -1.26 -3.54
C LEU A 111 -27.20 -2.79 -3.57
N ILE A 112 -27.71 -3.51 -2.57
CA ILE A 112 -27.71 -4.96 -2.58
C ILE A 112 -28.80 -5.42 -3.54
N GLU A 113 -28.40 -6.06 -4.63
CA GLU A 113 -29.33 -6.61 -5.63
C GLU A 113 -29.90 -7.95 -5.15
N ARG A 114 -29.02 -8.82 -4.65
CA ARG A 114 -29.39 -10.14 -4.13
C ARG A 114 -28.36 -10.70 -3.17
N VAL A 115 -28.82 -11.64 -2.35
CA VAL A 115 -27.97 -12.55 -1.59
C VAL A 115 -27.65 -13.75 -2.49
N VAL A 116 -26.37 -14.09 -2.59
CA VAL A 116 -25.86 -15.20 -3.41
C VAL A 116 -25.74 -16.47 -2.57
N ARG A 117 -25.27 -16.33 -1.33
CA ARG A 117 -25.02 -17.45 -0.42
C ARG A 117 -25.10 -17.02 1.03
N ILE A 118 -25.52 -17.94 1.89
CA ILE A 118 -25.49 -17.76 3.35
C ILE A 118 -24.54 -18.80 3.95
N PHE A 119 -23.66 -18.35 4.83
CA PHE A 119 -22.64 -19.16 5.49
C PHE A 119 -23.00 -19.48 6.95
N ARG A 120 -22.41 -20.54 7.49
CA ARG A 120 -22.67 -21.02 8.88
C ARG A 120 -22.17 -20.05 9.96
N ASN A 121 -21.17 -19.24 9.64
CA ASN A 121 -20.57 -18.25 10.54
C ASN A 121 -21.38 -16.93 10.62
N SER A 122 -22.68 -16.97 10.30
CA SER A 122 -23.57 -15.80 10.33
C SER A 122 -23.13 -14.66 9.38
N THR A 123 -22.49 -14.99 8.26
CA THR A 123 -22.23 -14.06 7.16
C THR A 123 -22.97 -14.49 5.89
N CYS A 124 -23.16 -13.55 4.98
CA CYS A 124 -23.75 -13.79 3.67
C CYS A 124 -22.93 -13.11 2.58
N GLU A 125 -22.87 -13.76 1.42
CA GLU A 125 -22.31 -13.22 0.20
C GLU A 125 -23.39 -12.43 -0.53
N VAL A 126 -23.09 -11.18 -0.88
CA VAL A 126 -24.01 -10.27 -1.56
C VAL A 126 -23.44 -9.85 -2.90
N GLN A 127 -24.33 -9.66 -3.86
CA GLN A 127 -24.03 -9.00 -5.12
C GLN A 127 -24.59 -7.58 -5.08
N TRP A 128 -23.77 -6.62 -5.51
CA TRP A 128 -24.15 -5.22 -5.59
C TRP A 128 -24.70 -4.87 -6.97
N SER A 129 -25.72 -4.04 -7.04
CA SER A 129 -26.37 -3.58 -8.27
C SER A 129 -25.47 -2.72 -9.16
N ASN A 130 -24.43 -2.12 -8.57
CA ASN A 130 -23.45 -1.29 -9.25
C ASN A 130 -22.10 -2.00 -9.47
N ALA A 131 -22.03 -3.30 -9.22
CA ALA A 131 -20.83 -4.10 -9.41
C ALA A 131 -21.02 -5.14 -10.52
N GLU A 132 -19.90 -5.62 -11.05
CA GLU A 132 -19.90 -6.72 -12.01
C GLU A 132 -20.43 -8.01 -11.37
N THR A 133 -20.97 -8.92 -12.18
CA THR A 133 -21.60 -10.16 -11.67
C THR A 133 -20.65 -11.11 -10.94
N TRP A 134 -19.34 -10.94 -11.14
CA TRP A 134 -18.28 -11.70 -10.46
C TRP A 134 -17.69 -10.97 -9.25
N ASP A 135 -18.09 -9.72 -8.99
CA ASP A 135 -17.62 -8.93 -7.85
C ASP A 135 -18.64 -8.98 -6.72
N THR A 136 -18.40 -9.89 -5.76
CA THR A 136 -19.25 -10.10 -4.59
C THR A 136 -18.53 -9.70 -3.32
N SER A 137 -19.31 -9.43 -2.26
CA SER A 137 -18.75 -9.10 -0.95
C SER A 137 -19.39 -9.95 0.13
N ILE A 138 -18.61 -10.27 1.17
CA ILE A 138 -19.11 -10.99 2.34
C ILE A 138 -19.45 -9.95 3.42
N ILE A 139 -20.70 -9.92 3.85
CA ILE A 139 -21.17 -9.06 4.94
C ILE A 139 -21.81 -9.89 6.06
N PRO A 140 -21.84 -9.40 7.31
CA PRO A 140 -22.58 -10.06 8.38
C PRO A 140 -24.08 -10.18 8.06
N LEU A 141 -24.65 -11.38 8.25
CA LEU A 141 -26.04 -11.69 7.92
C LEU A 141 -27.05 -10.81 8.68
N HIS A 142 -26.73 -10.48 9.93
CA HIS A 142 -27.58 -9.64 10.77
C HIS A 142 -27.80 -8.24 10.19
N ILE A 143 -26.91 -7.76 9.31
CA ILE A 143 -27.06 -6.46 8.65
C ILE A 143 -28.27 -6.45 7.73
N ILE A 144 -28.45 -7.50 6.92
CA ILE A 144 -29.63 -7.63 6.05
C ILE A 144 -30.86 -8.01 6.86
N PHE A 145 -30.71 -8.98 7.79
CA PHE A 145 -31.82 -9.52 8.57
C PHE A 145 -32.54 -8.46 9.40
N ASN A 146 -31.79 -7.49 9.95
CA ASN A 146 -32.31 -6.37 10.76
C ASN A 146 -32.61 -5.11 9.94
N SER A 147 -32.67 -5.21 8.61
CA SER A 147 -32.94 -4.09 7.71
C SER A 147 -34.23 -4.28 6.91
N GLU A 148 -34.65 -3.24 6.20
CA GLU A 148 -35.77 -3.27 5.26
C GLU A 148 -35.53 -4.25 4.08
N TYR A 149 -34.27 -4.64 3.84
CA TYR A 149 -33.86 -5.59 2.80
C TYR A 149 -33.91 -7.05 3.23
N ARG A 150 -34.55 -7.34 4.37
CA ARG A 150 -34.76 -8.72 4.87
C ARG A 150 -35.36 -9.64 3.80
N HIS A 151 -36.26 -9.13 2.97
CA HIS A 151 -36.93 -9.87 1.90
C HIS A 151 -35.96 -10.56 0.92
N LEU A 152 -34.72 -10.07 0.79
CA LEU A 152 -33.68 -10.70 -0.02
C LEU A 152 -33.24 -12.08 0.51
N LEU A 153 -33.60 -12.41 1.76
CA LEU A 153 -33.31 -13.69 2.40
C LEU A 153 -34.45 -14.71 2.21
N ASP A 154 -35.61 -14.30 1.72
CA ASP A 154 -36.80 -15.15 1.55
C ASP A 154 -36.53 -16.41 0.71
N PRO A 155 -35.73 -16.37 -0.38
CA PRO A 155 -35.40 -17.58 -1.15
C PRO A 155 -34.63 -18.64 -0.36
N TYR A 156 -33.98 -18.25 0.74
CA TYR A 156 -33.20 -19.15 1.59
C TYR A 156 -33.97 -19.62 2.82
N TYR A 157 -35.19 -19.11 3.04
CA TYR A 157 -36.02 -19.47 4.18
C TYR A 157 -36.76 -20.79 3.92
N ASN A 158 -36.56 -21.78 4.78
CA ASN A 158 -37.31 -23.03 4.69
C ASN A 158 -38.60 -22.94 5.55
N PRO A 159 -39.80 -22.94 4.94
CA PRO A 159 -41.05 -22.79 5.68
C PRO A 159 -41.38 -23.97 6.61
N SER A 160 -40.74 -25.13 6.42
CA SER A 160 -40.97 -26.33 7.23
C SER A 160 -40.18 -26.35 8.55
N THR A 161 -38.97 -25.78 8.56
CA THR A 161 -38.08 -25.73 9.74
C THR A 161 -37.97 -24.35 10.36
N GLN A 162 -38.51 -23.30 9.72
CA GLN A 162 -38.31 -21.89 10.10
C GLN A 162 -36.81 -21.49 10.16
N GLU A 163 -35.96 -22.24 9.46
CA GLU A 163 -34.51 -22.05 9.44
C GLU A 163 -34.03 -21.58 8.06
N ILE A 164 -32.95 -20.80 8.07
CA ILE A 164 -32.28 -20.34 6.86
C ILE A 164 -31.41 -21.47 6.33
N THR A 165 -31.60 -21.85 5.07
CA THR A 165 -30.83 -22.89 4.39
C THR A 165 -29.41 -22.40 4.19
N VAL A 166 -28.49 -22.93 5.00
CA VAL A 166 -27.07 -22.60 4.91
C VAL A 166 -26.39 -23.50 3.90
N THR A 167 -25.66 -22.91 2.97
CA THR A 167 -24.89 -23.69 1.98
C THR A 167 -23.75 -24.41 2.71
N SER A 168 -23.74 -25.74 2.65
CA SER A 168 -22.62 -26.56 3.13
C SER A 168 -21.44 -26.39 2.18
N SER A 169 -20.31 -25.95 2.73
CA SER A 169 -19.01 -25.92 2.06
C SER A 169 -18.59 -27.29 1.55
#